data_AF-A0A971KIK9-F1
#
_entry.id   AF-A0A971KIK9-F1
#
_cell.length_a   1.000
_cell.length_b   1.000
_cell.length_c   1.000
_cell.angle_alpha   90.00
_cell.angle_beta   90.00
_cell.angle_gamma   90.00
#
_symmetry.space_group_name_H-M   'P 1'
#
loop_
_entity.id
_entity.type
_entity.pdbx_description
1 polymer ?
#
loop_
_entity_poly.entity_id
_entity_poly.type
_entity_poly.pdbx_seq_one_letter_code
_entity_poly.pdbx_strand_id
1 'polypeptide(L)'
;TAPVDCHVVIETQRGHDLGRIIIEGSAQENTGIPGMIGNYAEQRVLHSHVEGCFIGKASIGDMVHAGDIIAHIDSTAVTATIDGVLRGLLHDGLHVPVGCKIADIDPRGKPEYCRSMSDKARALGGAVLEVIDRMIHKELP
;
A
#
# COMPACT_ATOMS: atom_id res chain seq x y z
N THR A 1 5.63 19.64 1.29
CA THR A 1 4.72 20.78 1.09
C THR A 1 5.04 21.45 -0.22
N ALA A 2 4.06 21.72 -1.08
CA ALA A 2 4.28 22.54 -2.27
C ALA A 2 4.17 24.04 -1.93
N PRO A 3 4.98 24.92 -2.56
CA PRO A 3 6.00 24.62 -3.57
C PRO A 3 7.41 24.34 -2.98
N VAL A 4 7.55 24.23 -1.66
CA VAL A 4 8.86 24.22 -0.97
C VAL A 4 9.63 22.93 -1.19
N ASP A 5 9.00 21.79 -0.94
CA ASP A 5 9.65 20.46 -1.00
C ASP A 5 9.39 19.75 -2.34
N CYS A 6 8.39 20.22 -3.09
CA CYS A 6 7.99 19.70 -4.40
C CYS A 6 7.19 20.77 -5.16
N HIS A 7 7.14 20.68 -6.50
CA HIS A 7 6.39 21.62 -7.34
C HIS A 7 4.89 21.59 -7.06
N VAL A 8 4.35 20.38 -6.87
CA VAL A 8 2.92 20.12 -6.66
C VAL A 8 2.78 18.93 -5.73
N VAL A 9 1.75 18.92 -4.89
CA VAL A 9 1.34 17.78 -4.07
C VAL A 9 0.09 17.15 -4.68
N ILE A 10 0.02 15.81 -4.69
CA ILE A 10 -1.19 15.05 -5.04
C ILE A 10 -1.77 14.45 -3.76
N GLU A 11 -3.05 14.72 -3.46
CA GLU A 11 -3.74 14.10 -2.33
C GLU A 11 -3.90 12.58 -2.54
N THR A 12 -3.46 11.78 -1.58
CA THR A 12 -3.49 10.31 -1.66
C THR A 12 -4.41 9.64 -0.66
N GLN A 13 -4.95 10.38 0.32
CA GLN A 13 -5.97 9.91 1.24
C GLN A 13 -7.24 9.58 0.45
N ARG A 14 -7.83 8.41 0.72
CA ARG A 14 -9.12 8.04 0.11
C ARG A 14 -10.21 8.96 0.65
N GLY A 15 -11.04 9.51 -0.22
CA GLY A 15 -12.11 10.43 0.14
C GLY A 15 -12.48 11.34 -1.03
N HIS A 16 -13.20 12.42 -0.72
CA HIS A 16 -13.64 13.40 -1.73
C HIS A 16 -12.49 14.11 -2.44
N ASP A 17 -11.35 14.26 -1.79
CA ASP A 17 -10.17 14.95 -2.34
C ASP A 17 -9.15 14.00 -2.98
N LEU A 18 -9.41 12.69 -3.11
CA LEU A 18 -8.43 11.76 -3.68
C LEU A 18 -8.00 12.18 -5.09
N GLY A 19 -6.69 12.36 -5.29
CA GLY A 19 -6.11 12.81 -6.56
C GLY A 19 -6.13 14.33 -6.75
N ARG A 20 -6.57 15.11 -5.77
CA ARG A 20 -6.56 16.57 -5.83
C ARG A 20 -5.14 17.08 -6.02
N ILE A 21 -4.99 17.98 -6.99
CA ILE A 21 -3.76 18.71 -7.29
C ILE A 21 -3.66 19.92 -6.35
N ILE A 22 -2.61 19.97 -5.54
CA ILE A 22 -2.35 21.00 -4.54
C ILE A 22 -1.07 21.74 -4.94
N ILE A 23 -1.24 22.95 -5.45
CA ILE A 23 -0.12 23.80 -5.93
C ILE A 23 0.55 24.52 -4.75
N GLU A 24 -0.20 24.80 -3.69
CA GLU A 24 0.27 25.42 -2.46
C GLU A 24 -0.31 24.67 -1.26
N GLY A 25 0.56 24.17 -0.39
CA GLY A 25 0.19 23.39 0.79
C GLY A 25 0.59 21.92 0.76
N SER A 26 -0.09 21.11 1.57
CA SER A 26 0.23 19.71 1.82
C SER A 26 -0.99 18.83 1.66
N ALA A 27 -0.75 17.54 1.41
CA ALA A 27 -1.78 16.50 1.52
C ALA A 27 -2.21 16.34 2.99
N GLN A 28 -3.36 15.70 3.19
CA GLN A 28 -3.82 15.31 4.52
C GLN A 28 -2.76 14.48 5.26
N GLU A 29 -2.72 14.64 6.58
CA GLU A 29 -1.80 13.89 7.43
C GLU A 29 -2.07 12.39 7.33
N ASN A 30 -0.99 11.61 7.37
CA ASN A 30 -1.10 10.15 7.35
C ASN A 30 -1.81 9.68 8.63
N THR A 31 -2.98 9.07 8.48
CA THR A 31 -3.77 8.55 9.61
C THR A 31 -3.15 7.28 10.22
N GLY A 32 -2.26 6.60 9.51
CA GLY A 32 -1.73 5.29 9.89
C GLY A 32 -2.72 4.14 9.72
N ILE A 33 -3.99 4.42 9.45
CA ILE A 33 -5.06 3.43 9.36
C ILE A 33 -5.26 3.03 7.88
N PRO A 34 -5.07 1.74 7.53
CA PRO A 34 -5.33 1.28 6.17
C PRO A 34 -6.80 1.43 5.79
N GLY A 35 -7.06 1.85 4.54
CA GLY A 35 -8.43 1.93 4.02
C GLY A 35 -9.14 0.56 4.04
N MET A 36 -10.44 0.58 4.34
CA MET A 36 -11.32 -0.58 4.34
C MET A 36 -11.34 -1.29 2.98
N ILE A 37 -11.24 -2.62 3.00
CA ILE A 37 -11.49 -3.51 1.88
C ILE A 37 -12.37 -4.65 2.38
N GLY A 38 -13.59 -4.79 1.83
CA GLY A 38 -14.59 -5.66 2.45
C GLY A 38 -14.91 -5.16 3.86
N ASN A 39 -14.81 -6.03 4.87
CA ASN A 39 -15.05 -5.70 6.27
C ASN A 39 -13.75 -5.57 7.10
N TYR A 40 -12.60 -5.43 6.43
CA TYR A 40 -11.28 -5.41 7.09
C TYR A 40 -10.49 -4.14 6.74
N ALA A 41 -9.77 -3.61 7.74
CA ALA A 41 -8.92 -2.43 7.60
C ALA A 41 -7.49 -2.74 8.07
N GLU A 42 -7.23 -2.70 9.37
CA GLU A 42 -5.90 -2.99 9.92
C GLU A 42 -5.53 -4.47 9.81
N GLN A 43 -6.50 -5.36 9.97
CA GLN A 43 -6.28 -6.80 10.02
C GLN A 43 -5.69 -7.35 8.71
N ARG A 44 -5.92 -6.70 7.57
CA ARG A 44 -5.34 -7.12 6.29
C ARG A 44 -3.86 -6.77 6.15
N VAL A 45 -3.36 -5.79 6.91
CA VAL A 45 -1.97 -5.32 6.79
C VAL A 45 -1.15 -5.87 7.94
N LEU A 46 -0.23 -6.78 7.63
CA LEU A 46 0.61 -7.41 8.63
C LEU A 46 1.87 -6.57 8.85
N HIS A 47 2.21 -6.38 10.12
CA HIS A 47 3.42 -5.72 10.55
C HIS A 47 4.29 -6.67 11.36
N SER A 48 5.60 -6.48 11.28
CA SER A 48 6.54 -7.32 12.01
C SER A 48 6.42 -7.12 13.52
N HIS A 49 6.37 -8.23 14.27
CA HIS A 49 6.43 -8.20 15.73
C HIS A 49 7.86 -8.30 16.29
N VAL A 50 8.82 -8.67 15.45
CA VAL A 50 10.24 -8.85 15.81
C VAL A 50 11.14 -8.17 14.78
N GLU A 51 12.40 -7.95 15.12
CA GLU A 51 13.41 -7.56 14.13
C GLU A 51 14.10 -8.81 13.58
N GLY A 52 14.47 -8.82 12.30
CA GLY A 52 15.25 -9.91 11.71
C GLY A 52 15.17 -9.99 10.18
N CYS A 53 15.68 -11.08 9.62
CA CYS A 53 15.67 -11.32 8.17
C CYS A 53 14.34 -11.93 7.72
N PHE A 54 13.65 -11.26 6.79
CA PHE A 54 12.38 -11.72 6.23
C PHE A 54 12.57 -12.74 5.11
N ILE A 55 11.85 -13.87 5.18
CA ILE A 55 11.82 -14.91 4.16
C ILE A 55 10.37 -15.36 3.92
N GLY A 56 9.87 -15.18 2.70
CA GLY A 56 8.53 -15.59 2.28
C GLY A 56 8.37 -17.12 2.21
N LYS A 57 7.15 -17.59 2.51
CA LYS A 57 6.70 -18.99 2.34
C LYS A 57 5.48 -19.12 1.41
N ALA A 58 4.82 -18.01 1.11
CA ALA A 58 3.78 -17.88 0.11
C ALA A 58 4.16 -16.81 -0.93
N SER A 59 3.42 -16.73 -2.02
CA SER A 59 3.62 -15.76 -3.10
C SER A 59 2.43 -14.82 -3.27
N ILE A 60 2.68 -13.62 -3.81
CA ILE A 60 1.61 -12.71 -4.19
C ILE A 60 0.68 -13.39 -5.21
N GLY A 61 -0.61 -13.41 -4.92
CA GLY A 61 -1.65 -14.07 -5.69
C GLY A 61 -2.14 -15.39 -5.09
N ASP A 62 -1.43 -15.94 -4.09
CA ASP A 62 -1.85 -17.16 -3.40
C ASP A 62 -3.07 -16.89 -2.51
N MET A 63 -3.96 -17.88 -2.45
CA MET A 63 -5.02 -17.91 -1.43
C MET A 63 -4.45 -18.41 -0.11
N VAL A 64 -4.79 -17.72 0.98
CA VAL A 64 -4.39 -18.03 2.35
C VAL A 64 -5.61 -18.02 3.27
N HIS A 65 -5.54 -18.82 4.32
CA HIS A 65 -6.50 -18.84 5.41
C HIS A 65 -5.86 -18.30 6.69
N ALA A 66 -6.67 -17.74 7.58
CA ALA A 66 -6.20 -17.28 8.87
C ALA A 66 -5.47 -18.42 9.62
N GLY A 67 -4.24 -18.14 10.07
CA GLY A 67 -3.36 -19.10 10.71
C GLY A 67 -2.30 -19.73 9.79
N ASP A 68 -2.45 -19.64 8.46
CA ASP A 68 -1.45 -20.16 7.52
C ASP A 68 -0.11 -19.41 7.69
N ILE A 69 1.00 -20.13 7.68
CA ILE A 69 2.35 -19.52 7.72
C ILE A 69 2.67 -18.96 6.34
N ILE A 70 2.79 -17.64 6.23
CA ILE A 70 3.07 -16.95 4.96
C ILE A 70 4.53 -16.51 4.81
N ALA A 71 5.26 -16.41 5.91
CA ALA A 71 6.67 -16.02 5.95
C ALA A 71 7.32 -16.38 7.29
N HIS A 72 8.63 -16.18 7.39
CA HIS A 72 9.39 -16.14 8.63
C HIS A 72 10.20 -14.86 8.74
N ILE A 73 10.46 -14.45 9.97
CA ILE A 73 11.46 -13.44 10.32
C ILE A 73 12.45 -14.14 11.24
N ASP A 74 13.62 -14.45 10.71
CA ASP A 74 14.56 -15.42 11.27
C ASP A 74 13.84 -16.74 11.62
N SER A 75 13.74 -17.10 12.91
CA SER A 75 13.03 -18.29 13.38
C SER A 75 11.55 -18.08 13.68
N THR A 76 11.06 -16.84 13.69
CA THR A 76 9.69 -16.50 14.08
C THR A 76 8.74 -16.61 12.90
N ALA A 77 7.68 -17.39 13.02
CA ALA A 77 6.67 -17.53 11.97
C ALA A 77 5.77 -16.28 11.88
N VAL A 78 5.43 -15.90 10.65
CA VAL A 78 4.43 -14.88 10.33
C VAL A 78 3.21 -15.59 9.76
N THR A 79 2.07 -15.47 10.44
CA THR A 79 0.82 -16.12 10.04
C THR A 79 -0.16 -15.14 9.43
N ALA A 80 -0.95 -15.61 8.47
CA ALA A 80 -2.08 -14.86 7.92
C ALA A 80 -3.10 -14.57 9.03
N THR A 81 -3.56 -13.32 9.09
CA THR A 81 -4.50 -12.82 10.10
C THR A 81 -5.97 -12.99 9.69
N ILE A 82 -6.22 -13.09 8.39
CA ILE A 82 -7.55 -13.21 7.78
C ILE A 82 -7.46 -14.12 6.55
N ASP A 83 -8.61 -14.64 6.12
CA ASP A 83 -8.74 -15.34 4.86
C ASP A 83 -8.68 -14.34 3.69
N GLY A 84 -8.08 -14.76 2.57
CA GLY A 84 -8.07 -13.95 1.35
C GLY A 84 -6.91 -14.27 0.42
N VAL A 85 -6.60 -13.32 -0.46
CA VAL A 85 -5.44 -13.42 -1.36
C VAL A 85 -4.28 -12.62 -0.80
N LEU A 86 -3.10 -13.21 -0.74
CA LEU A 86 -1.88 -12.47 -0.44
C LEU A 86 -1.58 -11.47 -1.59
N ARG A 87 -1.80 -10.19 -1.34
CA ARG A 87 -1.70 -9.11 -2.34
C ARG A 87 -0.37 -8.37 -2.29
N GLY A 88 0.24 -8.30 -1.10
CA GLY A 88 1.56 -7.71 -0.90
C GLY A 88 2.41 -8.60 0.00
N LEU A 89 3.69 -8.70 -0.32
CA LEU A 89 4.69 -9.43 0.44
C LEU A 89 6.05 -8.76 0.24
N LEU A 90 6.84 -8.66 1.30
CA LEU A 90 8.23 -8.20 1.18
C LEU A 90 9.08 -9.20 0.39
N HIS A 91 10.17 -8.67 -0.18
CA HIS A 91 11.16 -9.50 -0.85
C HIS A 91 12.03 -10.23 0.17
N ASP A 92 12.48 -11.43 -0.19
CA ASP A 92 13.34 -12.25 0.66
C ASP A 92 14.69 -11.59 0.94
N GLY A 93 15.24 -11.85 2.12
CA GLY A 93 16.57 -11.39 2.53
C GLY A 93 16.61 -9.96 3.07
N LEU A 94 15.47 -9.28 3.15
CA LEU A 94 15.39 -7.94 3.74
C LEU A 94 15.46 -8.02 5.27
N HIS A 95 16.32 -7.21 5.87
CA HIS A 95 16.31 -6.98 7.31
C HIS A 95 15.16 -6.02 7.66
N VAL A 96 14.23 -6.46 8.50
CA VAL A 96 13.02 -5.70 8.85
C VAL A 96 13.04 -5.31 10.33
N PRO A 97 12.79 -4.04 10.69
CA PRO A 97 12.60 -3.64 12.08
C PRO A 97 11.21 -4.03 12.60
N VAL A 98 11.05 -4.00 13.93
CA VAL A 98 9.74 -4.15 14.58
C VAL A 98 8.78 -3.07 14.06
N GLY A 99 7.54 -3.46 13.78
CA GLY A 99 6.50 -2.57 13.24
C GLY A 99 6.59 -2.31 11.74
N CYS A 100 7.58 -2.88 11.03
CA CYS A 100 7.65 -2.77 9.57
C CYS A 100 6.46 -3.48 8.92
N LYS A 101 5.83 -2.87 7.90
CA LYS A 101 4.79 -3.54 7.10
C LYS A 101 5.43 -4.64 6.24
N ILE A 102 4.97 -5.88 6.41
CA ILE A 102 5.58 -7.06 5.78
C ILE A 102 4.67 -7.78 4.77
N ALA A 103 3.34 -7.69 4.94
CA ALA A 103 2.39 -8.32 4.03
C ALA A 103 1.05 -7.57 3.98
N ASP A 104 0.24 -7.85 2.95
CA ASP A 104 -1.13 -7.34 2.79
C ASP A 104 -2.03 -8.45 2.21
N ILE A 105 -3.16 -8.73 2.84
CA ILE A 105 -4.12 -9.76 2.43
C ILE A 105 -5.41 -9.09 1.93
N ASP A 106 -5.81 -9.39 0.70
CA ASP A 106 -7.07 -8.89 0.13
C ASP A 106 -8.22 -9.86 0.48
N PRO A 107 -9.15 -9.47 1.38
CA PRO A 107 -10.21 -10.36 1.86
C PRO A 107 -11.27 -10.65 0.79
N ARG A 108 -11.21 -10.00 -0.37
CA ARG A 108 -12.14 -10.26 -1.47
C ARG A 108 -11.86 -11.57 -2.19
N GLY A 109 -10.70 -12.20 -1.94
CA GLY A 109 -10.39 -13.53 -2.46
C GLY A 109 -10.20 -13.60 -3.98
N LYS A 110 -9.76 -12.50 -4.61
CA LYS A 110 -9.68 -12.35 -6.08
C LYS A 110 -8.24 -12.20 -6.58
N PRO A 111 -7.56 -13.29 -7.00
CA PRO A 111 -6.17 -13.23 -7.46
C PRO A 111 -5.92 -12.29 -8.64
N GLU A 112 -6.93 -12.07 -9.49
CA GLU A 112 -6.88 -11.13 -10.61
C GLU A 112 -6.67 -9.67 -10.18
N TYR A 113 -7.02 -9.32 -8.94
CA TYR A 113 -6.78 -7.97 -8.40
C TYR A 113 -5.31 -7.71 -8.09
N CYS A 114 -4.47 -8.74 -7.97
CA CYS A 114 -3.02 -8.57 -7.87
C CYS A 114 -2.38 -8.12 -9.19
N ARG A 115 -3.07 -8.34 -10.32
CA ARG A 115 -2.59 -8.04 -11.68
C ARG A 115 -3.31 -6.86 -12.34
N SER A 116 -4.19 -6.18 -11.61
CA SER A 116 -4.94 -5.03 -12.12
C SER A 116 -4.76 -3.81 -11.23
N MET A 117 -4.91 -2.63 -11.84
CA MET A 117 -4.82 -1.36 -11.13
C MET A 117 -6.07 -1.15 -10.26
N SER A 118 -5.87 -0.66 -9.04
CA SER A 118 -6.98 -0.22 -8.20
C SER A 118 -7.60 1.08 -8.73
N ASP A 119 -8.82 1.35 -8.28
CA ASP A 119 -9.47 2.66 -8.40
C ASP A 119 -8.54 3.82 -7.97
N LYS A 120 -7.90 3.68 -6.80
CA LYS A 120 -6.98 4.66 -6.23
C LYS A 120 -5.75 4.85 -7.13
N ALA A 121 -5.14 3.76 -7.59
CA ALA A 121 -3.98 3.86 -8.45
C ALA A 121 -4.31 4.56 -9.78
N ARG A 122 -5.49 4.29 -10.37
CA ARG A 122 -5.95 4.99 -11.58
C ARG A 122 -6.17 6.48 -11.33
N ALA A 123 -6.84 6.85 -10.25
CA ALA A 123 -7.09 8.25 -9.91
C ALA A 123 -5.78 9.04 -9.71
N LEU A 124 -4.84 8.48 -8.94
CA LEU A 124 -3.53 9.10 -8.72
C LEU A 124 -2.70 9.19 -9.99
N GLY A 125 -2.69 8.14 -10.82
CA GLY A 125 -2.01 8.16 -12.11
C GLY A 125 -2.58 9.23 -13.05
N GLY A 126 -3.91 9.39 -13.08
CA GLY A 126 -4.57 10.44 -13.84
C GLY A 126 -4.20 11.85 -13.37
N ALA A 127 -4.20 12.08 -12.06
CA ALA A 127 -3.80 13.36 -11.48
C ALA A 127 -2.35 13.73 -11.79
N VAL A 128 -1.43 12.75 -11.72
CA VAL A 128 -0.02 12.96 -12.09
C VAL A 128 0.11 13.27 -13.58
N LEU A 129 -0.62 12.56 -14.45
CA LEU A 129 -0.62 12.83 -15.89
C LEU A 129 -1.10 14.25 -16.19
N GLU A 130 -2.18 14.71 -15.54
CA GLU A 130 -2.69 16.08 -15.68
C GLU A 130 -1.65 17.12 -15.26
N VAL A 131 -0.94 16.90 -14.14
CA VAL A 131 0.14 17.80 -13.72
C VAL A 131 1.25 17.87 -14.76
N ILE A 132 1.70 16.72 -15.27
CA ILE A 132 2.76 16.65 -16.27
C ILE A 132 2.34 17.37 -17.57
N ASP A 133 1.12 17.14 -18.03
CA ASP A 133 0.57 17.80 -19.22
C ASP A 133 0.57 19.33 -19.05
N ARG A 134 0.05 19.82 -17.93
CA ARG A 134 0.03 21.25 -17.61
C ARG A 134 1.43 21.85 -17.45
N MET A 135 2.40 21.11 -16.91
CA MET A 135 3.80 21.55 -16.84
C MET A 135 4.43 21.65 -18.23
N ILE A 136 4.21 20.68 -19.11
CA ILE A 136 4.68 20.70 -20.50
C ILE A 136 4.11 21.91 -21.24
N HIS A 137 2.85 22.24 -20.99
CA HIS A 137 2.16 23.40 -21.56
C HIS A 137 2.42 24.73 -20.81
N LYS A 138 3.29 24.74 -19.78
CA LYS A 138 3.65 25.92 -18.96
C LYS A 138 2.47 26.58 -18.23
N GLU A 139 1.44 25.80 -17.91
CA GLU A 139 0.26 26.20 -17.13
C GLU A 139 0.42 25.93 -15.63
N LEU A 140 1.43 25.14 -15.27
CA LEU A 140 1.91 24.96 -13.91
C LEU A 140 3.40 25.31 -13.84
N PRO A 141 3.88 25.80 -12.70
CA PRO A 141 5.30 26.05 -12.46
C PRO A 141 6.15 24.78 -12.59
#